data_AF-A0A536VBZ8-F1
#
_entry.id   AF-A0A536VBZ8-F1
#
_cell.length_a   1.000
_cell.length_b   1.000
_cell.length_c   1.000
_cell.angle_alpha   90.00
_cell.angle_beta   90.00
_cell.angle_gamma   90.00
#
_symmetry.space_group_name_H-M   'P 1'
#
loop_
_entity.id
_entity.type
_entity.pdbx_description
1 polymer ?
#
loop_
_entity_poly.entity_id
_entity_poly.type
_entity_poly.pdbx_seq_one_letter_code
_entity_poly.pdbx_strand_id
1 'polypeptide(L)'
;MFDVLVYLYENYWRPDACPDHAQLTRKLSAVGFESDEIQEALSWLDGLATAAESYVGEQGQRSLRVYSPAEQEHLGEASIGFVS
;
A
#
# COMPACT_ATOMS: atom_id res chain seq x y z
N MET A 1 -0.23 -16.54 0.28
CA MET A 1 0.05 -15.14 0.64
C MET A 1 -0.83 -14.14 -0.14
N PHE A 2 -0.85 -14.16 -1.48
CA PHE A 2 -1.60 -13.17 -2.27
C PHE A 2 -3.10 -13.16 -1.97
N ASP A 3 -3.73 -14.32 -1.80
CA ASP A 3 -5.15 -14.43 -1.47
C ASP A 3 -5.47 -13.79 -0.12
N VAL A 4 -4.54 -13.85 0.84
CA VAL A 4 -4.66 -13.15 2.13
C VAL A 4 -4.66 -11.64 1.91
N LEU A 5 -3.75 -11.11 1.08
CA LEU A 5 -3.70 -9.67 0.79
C LEU A 5 -4.95 -9.18 0.07
N VAL A 6 -5.48 -9.94 -0.88
CA VAL A 6 -6.75 -9.63 -1.57
C VAL A 6 -7.89 -9.63 -0.57
N TYR A 7 -7.98 -10.65 0.28
CA TYR A 7 -9.00 -10.72 1.32
C TYR A 7 -8.92 -9.52 2.27
N LEU A 8 -7.72 -9.12 2.69
CA LEU A 8 -7.53 -7.95 3.54
C LEU A 8 -7.94 -6.65 2.84
N TYR A 9 -7.60 -6.50 1.56
CA TYR A 9 -8.03 -5.34 0.78
C TYR A 9 -9.55 -5.27 0.68
N GLU A 10 -10.23 -6.38 0.36
CA GLU A 10 -11.69 -6.39 0.22
C GLU A 10 -12.41 -6.14 1.56
N ASN A 11 -11.89 -6.70 2.66
CA ASN A 11 -12.59 -6.70 3.95
C ASN A 11 -12.15 -5.56 4.89
N TYR A 12 -10.96 -4.98 4.69
CA TYR A 12 -10.34 -4.03 5.60
C TYR A 12 -9.71 -2.81 4.89
N TRP A 13 -10.24 -2.39 3.73
CA TRP A 13 -9.71 -1.21 3.02
C TRP A 13 -9.79 0.13 3.79
N ARG A 14 -10.59 0.21 4.87
CA ARG A 14 -10.67 1.42 5.70
C ARG A 14 -9.73 1.34 6.90
N PRO A 15 -8.89 2.37 7.15
CA PRO A 15 -7.96 2.39 8.28
C PRO A 15 -8.67 2.32 9.64
N ASP A 16 -9.89 2.86 9.78
CA ASP A 16 -10.67 2.79 11.03
C ASP A 16 -11.19 1.38 11.37
N ALA A 17 -11.13 0.44 10.43
CA ALA A 17 -11.67 -0.91 10.58
C ALA A 17 -10.58 -1.97 10.76
N CYS A 18 -9.30 -1.61 10.68
CA CYS A 18 -8.20 -2.56 10.72
C CYS A 18 -7.89 -2.98 12.17
N PRO A 19 -8.11 -4.26 12.55
CA PRO A 19 -7.81 -4.72 13.89
C PRO A 19 -6.30 -5.03 14.03
N ASP A 20 -5.83 -5.14 15.28
CA ASP A 20 -4.43 -5.48 15.56
C ASP A 20 -3.99 -6.81 14.90
N HIS A 21 -2.69 -6.93 14.60
CA HIS A 21 -2.08 -8.12 13.99
C HIS A 21 -2.53 -9.44 14.64
N ALA A 22 -2.60 -9.50 15.97
CA ALA A 22 -3.01 -10.71 16.68
C ALA A 22 -4.49 -11.09 16.47
N GLN A 23 -5.34 -10.14 16.09
CA GLN A 23 -6.74 -10.39 15.73
C GLN A 23 -6.86 -10.79 14.25
N LEU A 24 -6.06 -10.17 13.38
CA LEU A 24 -5.98 -10.52 11.96
C LEU A 24 -5.58 -11.99 11.78
N THR A 25 -4.52 -12.44 12.43
CA THR A 25 -4.07 -13.84 12.36
C THR A 25 -5.20 -14.80 12.75
N ARG A 26 -5.88 -14.54 13.87
CA ARG A 26 -6.99 -15.39 14.34
C ARG A 26 -8.17 -15.42 13.36
N LYS A 27 -8.53 -14.27 12.79
CA LYS A 27 -9.61 -14.19 11.79
C LYS A 27 -9.24 -14.91 10.51
N LEU A 28 -8.03 -14.71 10.00
CA LEU A 28 -7.57 -15.34 8.76
C LEU A 28 -7.48 -16.87 8.92
N SER A 29 -6.99 -17.36 10.07
CA SER A 29 -7.01 -18.79 10.36
C SER A 29 -8.43 -19.35 10.46
N ALA A 30 -9.39 -18.59 11.01
CA ALA A 30 -10.79 -19.00 11.06
C ALA A 30 -11.47 -19.01 9.68
N VAL A 31 -11.00 -18.19 8.74
CA VAL A 31 -11.44 -18.19 7.33
C VAL A 31 -10.85 -19.38 6.56
N GLY A 32 -9.77 -19.99 7.08
CA GLY A 32 -9.14 -21.18 6.51
C GLY A 32 -7.84 -20.91 5.77
N PHE A 33 -7.20 -19.75 5.98
CA PHE A 33 -5.87 -19.50 5.45
C PHE A 33 -4.79 -20.25 6.24
N GLU A 34 -3.78 -20.74 5.53
CA GLU A 34 -2.64 -21.43 6.12
C GLU A 34 -1.76 -20.47 6.93
N SER A 35 -1.17 -20.98 8.02
CA SER A 35 -0.41 -20.14 8.96
C SER A 35 0.81 -19.49 8.30
N ASP A 36 1.50 -20.20 7.40
CA ASP A 36 2.63 -19.67 6.64
C ASP A 36 2.22 -18.54 5.69
N GLU A 37 1.08 -18.70 5.01
CA GLU A 37 0.56 -17.67 4.09
C GLU A 37 0.12 -16.40 4.82
N ILE A 38 -0.47 -16.57 6.01
CA ILE A 38 -0.83 -15.46 6.89
C ILE A 38 0.44 -14.72 7.33
N GLN A 39 1.45 -15.45 7.80
CA GLN A 39 2.68 -14.85 8.31
C GLN A 39 3.45 -14.09 7.21
N GLU A 40 3.53 -14.65 6.00
CA GLU A 40 4.12 -13.96 4.85
C GLU A 40 3.37 -12.67 4.51
N ALA A 41 2.04 -12.71 4.48
CA ALA A 41 1.23 -11.54 4.12
C ALA A 41 1.36 -10.41 5.15
N LEU A 42 1.36 -10.75 6.44
CA LEU A 42 1.53 -9.78 7.53
C LEU A 42 2.96 -9.19 7.53
N SER A 43 3.98 -10.02 7.31
CA SER A 43 5.37 -9.56 7.13
C SER A 43 5.51 -8.62 5.94
N TRP A 44 4.85 -8.93 4.82
CA TRP A 44 4.83 -8.07 3.64
C TRP A 44 4.15 -6.72 3.93
N LEU A 45 3.05 -6.70 4.69
CA LEU A 45 2.37 -5.47 5.09
C LEU A 45 3.22 -4.58 6.00
N ASP A 46 3.98 -5.18 6.93
CA ASP A 46 4.92 -4.45 7.78
C ASP A 46 6.06 -3.83 6.95
N GLY A 47 6.60 -4.59 5.99
CA GLY A 47 7.56 -4.08 5.02
C GLY A 47 7.00 -2.95 4.15
N LEU A 48 5.73 -3.05 3.74
CA LEU A 48 5.05 -1.99 3.01
C LEU A 48 4.86 -0.73 3.86
N ALA A 49 4.46 -0.87 5.13
CA ALA A 49 4.32 0.26 6.04
C ALA A 49 5.67 0.98 6.23
N THR A 50 6.74 0.23 6.44
CA THR A 50 8.11 0.77 6.52
C THR A 50 8.54 1.45 5.22
N ALA A 51 8.21 0.87 4.06
CA ALA A 51 8.49 1.47 2.76
C ALA A 51 7.63 2.73 2.51
N ALA A 52 6.41 2.78 3.02
CA ALA A 52 5.55 3.96 2.94
C ALA A 52 6.04 5.11 3.83
N GLU A 53 6.69 4.79 4.95
CA GLU A 53 7.46 5.77 5.74
C GLU A 53 8.73 6.24 4.99
N SER A 54 9.19 5.48 4.00
CA SER A 54 10.37 5.80 3.21
C SER A 54 10.05 6.90 2.17
N TYR A 55 10.43 8.11 2.54
CA TYR A 55 10.54 9.32 1.71
C TYR A 55 9.31 10.23 1.61
N VAL A 56 9.03 10.91 2.73
CA VAL A 56 8.46 12.27 2.71
C VAL A 56 9.61 13.27 2.78
N GLY A 57 10.44 13.30 1.72
CA GLY A 57 11.50 14.29 1.58
C GLY A 57 10.96 15.54 0.89
N GLU A 58 11.38 16.73 1.32
CA GLU A 58 11.21 17.92 0.49
C GLU A 58 11.91 17.71 -0.84
N GLN A 59 11.25 18.15 -1.93
CA GLN A 59 11.85 18.10 -3.25
C GLN A 59 13.16 18.89 -3.24
N GLY A 60 14.28 18.21 -3.54
CA GLY A 60 15.56 18.87 -3.67
C GLY A 60 15.51 19.99 -4.72
N GLN A 61 16.27 21.07 -4.53
CA GLN A 61 16.25 22.25 -5.41
C GLN A 61 16.50 21.96 -6.90
N ARG A 62 17.10 20.82 -7.23
CA ARG A 62 17.39 20.38 -8.59
C ARG A 62 16.65 19.11 -9.01
N SER A 63 15.71 18.65 -8.19
CA SER A 63 14.88 17.51 -8.54
C SER A 63 13.87 17.93 -9.60
N LEU A 64 13.69 17.08 -10.61
CA LEU A 64 12.74 17.26 -11.69
C LEU A 64 11.85 16.03 -11.75
N ARG A 65 10.54 16.24 -11.84
CA ARG A 65 9.58 15.17 -12.16
C ARG A 65 9.59 14.95 -13.67
N VAL A 66 9.73 13.70 -14.09
CA VAL A 66 9.73 13.31 -15.52
C VAL A 66 8.49 12.47 -15.76
N TYR A 67 7.68 12.87 -16.73
CA TYR A 67 6.43 12.19 -17.11
C TYR A 67 6.57 11.59 -18.50
N SER A 68 6.10 10.36 -18.68
CA SER A 68 5.96 9.74 -19.99
C SER A 68 4.85 10.42 -20.81
N PRO A 69 4.85 10.27 -22.16
CA PRO A 69 3.77 10.82 -22.99
C PRO A 69 2.37 10.35 -22.58
N ALA A 70 2.23 9.09 -22.16
CA ALA A 70 0.95 8.54 -21.71
C ALA A 70 0.46 9.18 -20.41
N GLU A 71 1.37 9.47 -19.48
CA GLU A 71 1.02 10.17 -18.23
C GLU A 71 0.65 11.64 -18.48
N GLN A 72 1.33 12.31 -19.43
CA GLN A 72 1.01 13.68 -19.83
C GLN A 72 -0.40 13.78 -20.43
N GLU A 73 -0.77 12.84 -21.28
CA GLU A 73 -2.11 12.77 -21.86
C GLU A 73 -3.17 12.46 -20.80
N HIS A 74 -2.89 11.52 -19.89
CA HIS A 74 -3.85 11.11 -18.86
C HIS A 74 -4.08 12.19 -17.79
N LEU A 75 -3.01 12.82 -17.29
CA LEU A 75 -3.08 13.80 -16.21
C LEU A 75 -3.42 15.20 -16.72
N GLY A 76 -2.95 15.56 -17.92
CA GLY A 76 -3.07 16.89 -18.49
C GLY A 76 -2.16 17.93 -17.81
N GLU A 77 -1.93 19.04 -18.51
CA GLU A 77 -1.01 20.10 -18.06
C GLU A 77 -1.41 20.71 -16.72
N ALA A 78 -2.70 20.91 -16.48
CA ALA A 78 -3.21 21.52 -15.25
C ALA A 78 -2.88 20.67 -14.00
N SER A 79 -3.02 19.35 -14.09
CA SER A 79 -2.72 18.44 -12.98
C SER A 79 -1.22 18.32 -12.73
N ILE A 80 -0.43 18.30 -13.82
CA ILE A 80 1.04 18.25 -13.73
C ILE A 80 1.59 19.53 -13.10
N GLY A 81 1.06 20.70 -13.49
CA GLY A 81 1.48 21.99 -12.94
C GLY A 81 1.01 22.26 -11.50
N PHE A 82 0.04 21.49 -10.99
CA PHE A 82 -0.46 21.63 -9.62
C PHE A 82 0.53 21.12 -8.57
N VAL A 83 1.31 20.09 -8.91
CA VAL A 83 2.27 19.49 -7.98
C VAL A 83 3.58 20.29 -8.06
N SER A 84 3.72 21.32 -7.22
CA SER A 84 4.99 22.04 -7.00
C SER A 84 5.89 21.25 -6.08
#